data_AF-A0A967AX02-F1
#
_entry.id   AF-A0A967AX02-F1
#
_cell.length_a   1.000
_cell.length_b   1.000
_cell.length_c   1.000
_cell.angle_alpha   90.00
_cell.angle_beta   90.00
_cell.angle_gamma   90.00
#
_symmetry.space_group_name_H-M   'P 1'
#
loop_
_entity.id
_entity.type
_entity.pdbx_description
1 polymer ?
#
loop_
_entity_poly.entity_id
_entity_poly.type
_entity_poly.pdbx_seq_one_letter_code
_entity_poly.pdbx_strand_id
1 'polypeptide(L)'
;MKSIISLSLVGLFGVLGSCHAQDKKQTDTVKQMNIIDEQVKILNSVFEMGDASENPLGGATNYIELLEQSDMDPELKKELREQYKIYDLSLDPKKKDSLALVFNKKLKEAMDKSLNDPQNK
;
A
#
# COMPACT_ATOMS: atom_id res chain seq x y z
N MET A 1 -14.54 -4.36 24.82
CA MET A 1 -13.93 -4.91 23.57
C MET A 1 -13.36 -3.82 22.65
N LYS A 2 -12.77 -2.73 23.18
CA LYS A 2 -12.06 -1.74 22.36
C LYS A 2 -10.58 -1.59 22.75
N SER A 3 -10.19 -2.06 23.93
CA SER A 3 -8.81 -1.96 24.43
C SER A 3 -7.91 -3.17 24.12
N ILE A 4 -8.46 -4.28 23.62
CA ILE A 4 -7.67 -5.48 23.27
C ILE A 4 -7.02 -5.34 21.89
N ILE A 5 -7.64 -4.57 20.97
CA ILE A 5 -7.10 -4.32 19.63
C ILE A 5 -5.86 -3.41 19.70
N SER A 6 -5.82 -2.43 20.62
CA SER A 6 -4.64 -1.55 20.79
C SER A 6 -3.40 -2.26 21.33
N LEU A 7 -3.55 -3.38 22.04
CA LEU A 7 -2.39 -4.08 22.64
C LEU A 7 -1.66 -4.98 21.63
N SER A 8 -2.33 -5.45 20.56
CA SER A 8 -1.68 -6.25 19.51
C SER A 8 -0.83 -5.42 18.53
N LEU A 9 -1.06 -4.10 18.44
CA LEU A 9 -0.28 -3.23 17.54
C LEU A 9 1.14 -2.94 18.06
N VAL A 10 1.37 -3.05 19.37
CA VAL A 10 2.64 -2.66 20.02
C VAL A 10 3.62 -3.85 20.14
N GLY A 11 3.14 -5.09 19.99
CA GLY A 11 3.97 -6.30 20.11
C GLY A 11 4.83 -6.64 18.88
N LEU A 12 4.66 -5.96 17.74
CA LEU A 12 5.25 -6.37 16.46
C LEU A 12 6.69 -5.87 16.21
N PHE A 13 7.26 -5.02 17.07
CA PHE A 13 8.59 -4.44 16.86
C PHE A 13 9.76 -5.17 17.55
N GLY A 14 9.52 -6.31 18.22
CA GLY A 14 10.49 -6.89 19.17
C GLY A 14 11.36 -8.06 18.70
N VAL A 15 11.12 -8.72 17.56
CA VAL A 15 11.77 -10.02 17.29
C VAL A 15 12.30 -10.13 15.86
N LEU A 16 13.36 -9.40 15.52
CA LEU A 16 14.19 -9.71 14.34
C LEU A 16 15.70 -9.53 14.61
N GLY A 17 16.13 -9.71 15.86
CA GLY A 17 17.55 -9.70 16.23
C GLY A 17 18.11 -11.10 16.43
N SER A 18 18.23 -11.90 15.36
CA SER A 18 19.18 -13.02 15.22
C SER A 18 18.89 -13.86 13.97
N CYS A 19 19.59 -13.62 12.86
CA CYS A 19 19.86 -14.71 11.91
C CYS A 19 21.17 -14.48 11.14
N HIS A 20 21.91 -15.56 11.00
CA HIS A 20 23.28 -15.63 10.52
C HIS A 20 23.40 -15.27 9.03
N ALA A 21 24.46 -14.55 8.67
CA ALA A 21 24.86 -14.32 7.30
C ALA A 21 25.20 -15.66 6.61
N GLN A 22 24.43 -16.03 5.59
CA GLN A 22 24.84 -17.01 4.59
C GLN A 22 24.97 -16.31 3.25
N ASP A 23 26.22 -16.11 2.82
CA ASP A 23 26.58 -15.72 1.46
C ASP A 23 26.17 -16.80 0.46
N LYS A 24 24.95 -16.71 -0.05
CA LYS A 24 24.59 -17.25 -1.36
C LYS A 24 24.30 -16.06 -2.25
N LYS A 25 25.02 -15.96 -3.38
CA LYS A 25 24.63 -15.10 -4.50
C LYS A 25 23.26 -15.55 -4.97
N GLN A 26 22.23 -14.99 -4.36
CA GLN A 26 20.85 -15.15 -4.75
C GLN A 26 20.73 -14.38 -6.05
N THR A 27 20.50 -15.10 -7.16
CA THR A 27 20.05 -14.49 -8.40
C THR A 27 18.93 -13.53 -8.03
N ASP A 28 19.12 -12.24 -8.34
CA ASP A 28 18.23 -11.12 -8.03
C ASP A 28 16.91 -11.31 -8.80
N THR A 29 16.16 -12.30 -8.37
CA THR A 29 14.86 -12.70 -8.89
C THR A 29 13.81 -12.24 -7.89
N VAL A 30 14.10 -11.18 -7.13
CA VAL A 30 13.07 -10.38 -6.50
C VAL A 30 12.38 -9.66 -7.64
N LYS A 31 11.48 -10.38 -8.34
CA LYS A 31 10.33 -9.73 -8.95
C LYS A 31 9.78 -8.86 -7.84
N GLN A 32 9.94 -7.56 -7.95
CA GLN A 32 9.70 -6.62 -6.86
C GLN A 32 8.20 -6.63 -6.60
N MET A 33 7.79 -7.54 -5.72
CA MET A 33 6.39 -7.78 -5.42
C MET A 33 5.87 -6.55 -4.70
N ASN A 34 4.70 -6.10 -5.14
CA ASN A 34 4.00 -5.01 -4.49
C ASN A 34 3.53 -5.49 -3.11
N ILE A 35 4.12 -4.98 -2.04
CA ILE A 35 3.83 -5.44 -0.68
C ILE A 35 2.37 -5.17 -0.31
N ILE A 36 1.77 -4.10 -0.85
CA ILE A 36 0.37 -3.74 -0.60
C ILE A 36 -0.55 -4.80 -1.22
N ASP A 37 -0.25 -5.26 -2.45
CA ASP A 37 -1.00 -6.35 -3.08
C ASP A 37 -0.86 -7.66 -2.30
N GLU A 38 0.36 -7.98 -1.83
CA GLU A 38 0.58 -9.19 -1.03
C GLU A 38 -0.17 -9.14 0.31
N GLN A 39 -0.28 -7.97 0.94
CA GLN A 39 -1.11 -7.80 2.13
C GLN A 39 -2.59 -8.08 1.84
N VAL A 40 -3.12 -7.62 0.71
CA VAL A 40 -4.50 -7.91 0.32
C VAL A 40 -4.70 -9.41 0.13
N LYS A 41 -3.77 -10.11 -0.55
CA LYS A 41 -3.85 -11.57 -0.72
C LYS A 41 -3.83 -12.32 0.61
N ILE A 42 -2.92 -11.95 1.50
CA ILE A 42 -2.78 -12.59 2.82
C ILE A 42 -4.07 -12.38 3.63
N LEU A 43 -4.58 -11.14 3.68
CA LEU A 43 -5.83 -10.86 4.39
C LEU A 43 -7.02 -11.59 3.77
N ASN A 44 -7.11 -11.64 2.44
CA ASN A 44 -8.15 -12.38 1.73
C ASN A 44 -8.12 -13.86 2.12
N SER A 45 -6.93 -14.46 2.15
CA SER A 45 -6.72 -15.85 2.54
C SER A 45 -7.13 -16.09 4.00
N VAL A 46 -6.82 -15.14 4.90
CA VAL A 46 -7.23 -15.22 6.31
C VAL A 46 -8.74 -15.22 6.46
N PHE A 47 -9.45 -14.37 5.72
CA PHE A 47 -10.92 -14.35 5.76
C PHE A 47 -11.57 -15.58 5.14
N GLU A 48 -10.98 -16.14 4.07
CA GLU A 48 -11.42 -17.40 3.47
C GLU A 48 -11.23 -18.60 4.41
N MET A 49 -10.12 -18.65 5.15
CA MET A 49 -9.84 -19.72 6.12
C MET A 49 -10.69 -19.62 7.39
N GLY A 50 -11.18 -18.41 7.72
CA GLY A 50 -11.90 -18.13 8.96
C GLY A 50 -13.39 -18.50 8.96
N ASP A 51 -13.91 -19.09 7.87
CA ASP A 51 -15.35 -19.36 7.66
C ASP A 51 -16.23 -18.12 7.96
N ALA A 52 -15.72 -16.94 7.60
CA ALA A 52 -16.53 -15.74 7.64
C ALA A 52 -17.64 -15.90 6.60
N SER A 53 -18.90 -15.80 7.04
CA SER A 53 -20.08 -15.95 6.16
C SER A 53 -20.02 -15.05 4.93
N GLU A 54 -19.30 -13.93 5.03
CA GLU A 54 -18.93 -13.07 3.91
C GLU A 54 -17.47 -12.61 4.09
N ASN A 55 -16.69 -12.67 3.01
CA ASN A 55 -15.35 -12.13 2.98
C ASN A 55 -15.42 -10.59 2.83
N PRO A 56 -14.99 -9.80 3.83
CA PRO A 56 -15.11 -8.34 3.79
C PRO A 56 -14.22 -7.68 2.72
N LEU A 57 -13.30 -8.44 2.12
CA LEU A 57 -12.46 -7.97 1.01
C LEU A 57 -13.03 -8.36 -0.37
N GLY A 58 -14.22 -8.98 -0.44
CA GLY A 58 -14.89 -9.29 -1.70
C GLY A 58 -14.12 -10.23 -2.64
N GLY A 59 -13.12 -10.96 -2.13
CA GLY A 59 -12.25 -11.81 -2.94
C GLY A 59 -11.13 -11.04 -3.68
N ALA A 60 -10.87 -9.78 -3.31
CA ALA A 60 -9.80 -8.99 -3.93
C ALA A 60 -8.44 -9.67 -3.80
N THR A 61 -7.67 -9.67 -4.89
CA THR A 61 -6.33 -10.27 -4.97
C THR A 61 -5.21 -9.25 -5.05
N ASN A 62 -5.55 -7.97 -5.15
CA ASN A 62 -4.63 -6.84 -5.16
C ASN A 62 -5.32 -5.59 -4.61
N TYR A 63 -4.53 -4.55 -4.35
CA TYR A 63 -5.03 -3.33 -3.72
C TYR A 63 -6.04 -2.56 -4.58
N ILE A 64 -5.88 -2.58 -5.90
CA ILE A 64 -6.79 -1.87 -6.81
C ILE A 64 -8.17 -2.51 -6.82
N GLU A 65 -8.25 -3.84 -6.89
CA GLU A 65 -9.50 -4.59 -6.77
C GLU A 65 -10.19 -4.29 -5.43
N LEU A 66 -9.43 -4.27 -4.33
CA LEU A 66 -9.96 -3.94 -3.01
C LEU A 66 -10.58 -2.53 -2.98
N LEU A 67 -9.89 -1.53 -3.56
CA LEU A 67 -10.43 -0.17 -3.66
C LEU A 67 -11.71 -0.12 -4.51
N GLU A 68 -11.78 -0.88 -5.59
CA GLU A 68 -12.95 -0.95 -6.46
C GLU A 68 -14.17 -1.55 -5.77
N GLN A 69 -13.95 -2.62 -5.01
CA GLN A 69 -14.99 -3.33 -4.26
C GLN A 69 -15.40 -2.64 -2.96
N SER A 70 -14.56 -1.75 -2.42
CA SER A 70 -14.89 -0.97 -1.21
C SER A 70 -16.00 0.04 -1.46
N ASP A 71 -16.77 0.39 -0.43
CA ASP A 71 -17.78 1.46 -0.49
C ASP A 71 -17.23 2.83 -0.07
N MET A 72 -15.98 3.13 -0.46
CA MET A 72 -15.33 4.41 -0.15
C MET A 72 -15.82 5.55 -1.05
N ASP A 73 -15.71 6.78 -0.53
CA ASP A 73 -15.96 8.00 -1.30
C ASP A 73 -15.13 8.03 -2.62
N PRO A 74 -15.70 8.45 -3.76
CA PRO A 74 -15.00 8.45 -5.05
C PRO A 74 -13.74 9.32 -5.09
N GLU A 75 -13.71 10.46 -4.39
CA GLU A 75 -12.53 11.32 -4.34
C GLU A 75 -11.42 10.65 -3.54
N LEU A 76 -11.77 10.03 -2.40
CA LEU A 76 -10.83 9.26 -1.60
C LEU A 76 -10.26 8.05 -2.37
N LYS A 77 -11.11 7.30 -3.09
CA LYS A 77 -10.64 6.18 -3.96
C LYS A 77 -9.66 6.68 -5.01
N LYS A 78 -9.91 7.85 -5.61
CA LYS A 78 -9.02 8.45 -6.60
C LYS A 78 -7.67 8.78 -5.98
N GLU A 79 -7.65 9.39 -4.80
CA GLU A 79 -6.40 9.71 -4.09
C GLU A 79 -5.59 8.45 -3.77
N LEU A 80 -6.24 7.43 -3.21
CA LEU A 80 -5.59 6.15 -2.88
C LEU A 80 -5.00 5.45 -4.12
N ARG A 81 -5.70 5.49 -5.26
CA ARG A 81 -5.17 4.99 -6.54
C ARG A 81 -3.93 5.75 -7.01
N GLU A 82 -3.91 7.07 -6.83
CA GLU A 82 -2.76 7.91 -7.21
C GLU A 82 -1.55 7.63 -6.31
N GLN A 83 -1.75 7.47 -5.00
CA GLN A 83 -0.71 7.07 -4.06
C GLN A 83 -0.16 5.68 -4.39
N TYR A 84 -1.04 4.71 -4.65
CA TYR A 84 -0.66 3.37 -5.08
C TYR A 84 0.18 3.39 -6.37
N LYS A 85 -0.21 4.21 -7.35
CA LYS A 85 0.54 4.36 -8.60
C LYS A 85 1.97 4.88 -8.37
N ILE A 86 2.15 5.85 -7.49
CA ILE A 86 3.48 6.35 -7.13
C ILE A 86 4.31 5.23 -6.49
N TYR A 87 3.72 4.48 -5.57
CA TYR A 87 4.38 3.35 -4.93
C TYR A 87 4.78 2.27 -5.94
N ASP A 88 3.87 1.82 -6.81
CA ASP A 88 4.14 0.80 -7.82
C ASP A 88 5.27 1.22 -8.79
N LEU A 89 5.25 2.49 -9.22
CA LEU A 89 6.32 3.06 -10.05
C LEU A 89 7.67 3.15 -9.31
N SER A 90 7.65 3.33 -7.99
CA SER A 90 8.85 3.39 -7.16
C SER A 90 9.52 2.04 -6.95
N LEU A 91 8.76 0.96 -7.10
CA LEU A 91 9.31 -0.39 -7.05
C LEU A 91 10.22 -0.59 -8.26
N ASP A 92 9.75 -0.40 -9.49
CA ASP A 92 10.57 -0.69 -10.68
C ASP A 92 11.68 0.36 -10.92
N PRO A 93 12.98 0.00 -10.78
CA PRO A 93 14.09 0.94 -11.02
C PRO A 93 14.18 1.41 -12.48
N LYS A 94 13.53 0.72 -13.43
CA LYS A 94 13.44 1.13 -14.85
C LYS A 94 12.35 2.18 -15.09
N LYS A 95 11.45 2.40 -14.11
CA LYS A 95 10.35 3.37 -14.21
C LYS A 95 10.63 4.68 -13.48
N LYS A 96 11.88 4.95 -13.11
CA LYS A 96 12.30 6.21 -12.44
C LYS A 96 11.83 7.47 -13.17
N ASP A 97 11.88 7.49 -14.50
CA ASP A 97 11.43 8.65 -15.29
C ASP A 97 9.90 8.83 -15.18
N SER A 98 9.16 7.73 -15.19
CA SER A 98 7.70 7.77 -15.01
C SER A 98 7.33 8.19 -13.58
N LEU A 99 8.07 7.71 -12.58
CA LEU A 99 7.93 8.12 -11.18
C LEU A 99 8.19 9.62 -11.04
N ALA A 100 9.29 10.13 -11.60
CA ALA A 100 9.64 11.55 -11.54
C ALA A 100 8.57 12.43 -12.18
N LEU A 101 8.02 12.01 -13.32
CA LEU A 101 6.94 12.74 -14.01
C LEU A 101 5.69 12.82 -13.14
N VAL A 102 5.25 11.70 -12.56
CA VAL A 102 4.05 11.66 -11.71
C VAL A 102 4.27 12.46 -10.43
N PHE A 103 5.43 12.31 -9.79
CA PHE A 103 5.79 13.03 -8.57
C PHE A 103 5.84 14.55 -8.81
N ASN A 104 6.52 15.00 -9.87
CA ASN A 104 6.60 16.42 -10.20
C ASN A 104 5.23 17.03 -10.51
N LYS A 105 4.35 16.29 -11.20
CA LYS A 105 2.97 16.71 -11.43
C LYS A 105 2.22 16.91 -10.11
N LYS A 106 2.33 15.97 -9.18
CA LYS A 106 1.67 16.05 -7.87
C LYS A 106 2.23 17.17 -7.00
N LEU A 107 3.54 17.39 -7.02
CA LEU A 107 4.18 18.51 -6.35
C LEU A 107 3.70 19.84 -6.90
N LYS A 108 3.59 19.97 -8.23
CA LYS A 108 3.05 21.16 -8.88
C LYS A 108 1.59 21.40 -8.50
N GLU A 109 0.74 20.36 -8.56
CA GLU A 109 -0.66 20.45 -8.12
C GLU A 109 -0.78 20.92 -6.66
N ALA A 110 0.09 20.44 -5.76
CA ALA A 110 0.11 20.85 -4.36
C ALA A 110 0.56 22.31 -4.18
N MET A 111 1.58 22.75 -4.93
CA MET A 111 2.02 24.16 -4.94
C MET A 111 0.95 25.08 -5.51
N ASP A 112 0.31 24.70 -6.61
CA ASP A 112 -0.77 25.48 -7.21
C ASP A 112 -1.97 25.59 -6.26
N LYS A 113 -2.28 24.53 -5.51
CA LYS A 113 -3.29 24.58 -4.44
C LYS A 113 -2.89 25.51 -3.31
N SER A 114 -1.65 25.44 -2.81
CA SER A 114 -1.21 26.28 -1.68
C SER A 114 -1.13 27.76 -2.02
N LEU A 115 -0.80 28.10 -3.28
CA LEU A 115 -0.74 29.48 -3.78
C LEU A 115 -2.12 30.08 -4.07
N ASN A 116 -3.11 29.24 -4.38
CA ASN A 116 -4.47 29.67 -4.68
C ASN A 116 -5.44 29.50 -3.50
N ASP A 117 -4.95 29.05 -2.34
CA ASP A 117 -5.75 28.92 -1.12
C ASP A 117 -6.10 30.32 -0.58
N PRO A 118 -7.39 30.70 -0.47
CA PRO A 118 -7.82 31.99 0.07
C PRO A 118 -7.37 32.24 1.52
N GLN A 119 -6.94 31.20 2.25
CA GLN A 119 -6.43 31.31 3.62
C GLN A 119 -4.98 31.84 3.69
N ASN A 120 -4.28 32.00 2.55
CA ASN A 120 -2.90 32.50 2.45
C ASN A 120 -2.79 33.94 1.91
N LYS A 121 -3.90 34.70 1.83
CA LYS A 121 -3.90 36.13 1.45
C LYS A 121 -4.36 37.04 2.58
#